data_AF-A0A818UD84-F1
#
_entry.id   AF-A0A818UD84-F1
#
_cell.length_a   1.000
_cell.length_b   1.000
_cell.length_c   1.000
_cell.angle_alpha   90.00
_cell.angle_beta   90.00
_cell.angle_gamma   90.00
#
_symmetry.space_group_name_H-M   'P 1'
#
loop_
_entity.id
_entity.type
_entity.pdbx_description
1 polymer ?
#
loop_
_entity_poly.entity_id
_entity_poly.type
_entity_poly.pdbx_seq_one_letter_code
_entity_poly.pdbx_strand_id
1 'polypeptide(L)'
;MSLELLIDDGICETATWASIGKTVAGGNGLGSALNQLSNPFGLFVDSNDGDALIIVDNGNGRVVKWKQGASSGQIIAGGNGVGNRSDQLALPRNRVTKWIANNSVWATSAIIVAGGNDNGSALNQLDGTLAVTVDQSGTVYVADYGNHRITRWLKEAQSGTVIAGGNGQGNLNTQLNHPYDLAFDRNGNLYTVSDLWNDAMKSVTYTSYDDLKAKYDKYSIEGYFLEHENMSRGAIDFISLMYNVDMQTSLIEMVRSTVILTLNPEYTQIDGGFNLLTDEFERNCKNVPNGRCNIYTNTRVKEVHYMENPNNSSIRPWVRLVIGENSTAIRFDSVIVSTTARAASLIEFEPRSLFVDKYRAWRQLHYDCATKIAHSFSRSFWRDENIQGGYSITDLPIRAQQIPDQSRMHITTDRGSLTAEKIIFLPGAFTKTMMSTLGLNLSINLYELPSAVHFYRSQSSSNLTVSTWSFTSTNSDHYAGFPQDQSNYLRIEPRINPTTMQTINSPLDLTNKPDQQILDRMLTWIGQHLSQTVDLTNPIMPIDTMLDSMLSDKGFILDYIPGFEQKLVLGTDSWSSIQYMPAFAEILARLVLTNGSSTCKINNDRFAKLDENNNDNQH
;
A
#
# COMPACT_ATOMS: atom_id res chain seq x y z
N MET A 1 -3.41 -63.97 -15.80
CA MET A 1 -2.37 -63.31 -16.59
C MET A 1 -2.68 -61.83 -16.65
N SER A 2 -2.00 -61.04 -15.82
CA SER A 2 -1.84 -59.57 -15.91
C SER A 2 -0.94 -59.16 -14.73
N LEU A 3 0.36 -59.33 -14.93
CA LEU A 3 1.34 -58.26 -15.18
C LEU A 3 1.76 -57.58 -13.86
N GLU A 4 2.68 -58.25 -13.16
CA GLU A 4 3.46 -57.70 -12.05
C GLU A 4 4.39 -56.59 -12.56
N LEU A 5 4.40 -55.48 -11.84
CA LEU A 5 5.39 -54.43 -11.97
C LEU A 5 6.76 -54.97 -11.52
N LEU A 6 7.76 -54.72 -12.37
CA LEU A 6 9.18 -54.75 -12.06
C LEU A 6 9.46 -53.95 -10.78
N ILE A 7 9.74 -54.65 -9.69
CA ILE A 7 10.53 -54.15 -8.56
C ILE A 7 11.97 -54.42 -8.95
N ASP A 8 12.74 -53.35 -9.11
CA ASP A 8 14.16 -53.41 -9.42
C ASP A 8 14.91 -54.11 -8.28
N ASP A 9 15.77 -55.04 -8.65
CA ASP A 9 16.52 -55.95 -7.80
C ASP A 9 17.56 -55.17 -6.95
N GLY A 10 17.16 -54.79 -5.74
CA GLY A 10 18.06 -54.30 -4.69
C GLY A 10 18.14 -55.30 -3.55
N ILE A 11 19.22 -56.09 -3.54
CA ILE A 11 19.62 -57.08 -2.54
C ILE A 11 19.24 -56.64 -1.11
N CYS A 12 18.33 -57.38 -0.46
CA CYS A 12 18.06 -57.24 0.96
C CYS A 12 19.23 -57.87 1.73
N GLU A 13 20.34 -57.14 1.87
CA GLU A 13 21.40 -57.54 2.80
C GLU A 13 20.83 -57.52 4.22
N THR A 14 20.83 -58.66 4.90
CA THR A 14 20.59 -58.71 6.34
C THR A 14 21.73 -57.96 7.02
N ALA A 15 21.56 -56.66 7.26
CA ALA A 15 22.50 -55.85 8.02
C ALA A 15 22.63 -56.47 9.42
N THR A 16 23.79 -57.07 9.69
CA THR A 16 24.15 -57.54 11.02
C THR A 16 24.66 -56.35 11.80
N TRP A 17 23.97 -55.98 12.89
CA TRP A 17 24.43 -54.93 13.78
C TRP A 17 25.80 -55.31 14.36
N ALA A 18 26.83 -54.50 14.09
CA ALA A 18 28.14 -54.72 14.66
C ALA A 18 28.08 -54.55 16.19
N SER A 19 28.61 -55.52 16.94
CA SER A 19 28.64 -55.51 18.40
C SER A 19 29.77 -54.65 19.00
N ILE A 20 30.62 -54.07 18.16
CA ILE A 20 31.76 -53.23 18.56
C ILE A 20 31.65 -51.89 17.83
N GLY A 21 31.46 -50.81 18.60
CA GLY A 21 31.47 -49.44 18.08
C GLY A 21 32.88 -48.96 17.74
N LYS A 22 33.03 -48.26 16.61
CA LYS A 22 34.27 -47.57 16.22
C LYS A 22 34.16 -46.08 16.56
N THR A 23 35.21 -45.49 17.11
CA THR A 23 35.29 -44.02 17.25
C THR A 23 35.43 -43.38 15.87
N VAL A 24 34.48 -42.53 15.52
CA VAL A 24 34.40 -41.85 14.20
C VAL A 24 34.60 -40.34 14.28
N ALA A 25 34.58 -39.77 15.49
CA ALA A 25 34.91 -38.38 15.79
C ALA A 25 35.41 -38.27 17.24
N GLY A 26 36.34 -37.36 17.51
CA GLY A 26 36.99 -37.23 18.81
C GLY A 26 37.95 -38.37 19.14
N GLY A 27 38.03 -38.76 20.42
CA GLY A 27 38.84 -39.90 20.88
C GLY A 27 40.30 -39.59 21.26
N ASN A 28 40.75 -38.34 21.11
CA ASN A 28 42.12 -37.91 21.42
C ASN A 28 42.26 -37.22 22.79
N GLY A 29 41.49 -37.66 23.79
CA GLY A 29 41.44 -37.05 25.13
C GLY A 29 40.37 -35.95 25.28
N LEU A 30 40.16 -35.51 26.53
CA LEU A 30 39.25 -34.40 26.86
C LEU A 30 39.94 -33.06 26.59
N GLY A 31 39.35 -32.22 25.75
CA GLY A 31 39.87 -30.87 25.50
C GLY A 31 39.15 -30.12 24.37
N SER A 32 39.68 -28.95 24.04
CA SER A 32 39.09 -28.00 23.09
C SER A 32 39.74 -28.01 21.70
N ALA A 33 40.75 -28.87 21.48
CA ALA A 33 41.36 -29.02 20.16
C ALA A 33 40.33 -29.55 19.13
N LEU A 34 40.55 -29.31 17.84
CA LEU A 34 39.61 -29.71 16.77
C LEU A 34 39.56 -31.23 16.55
N ASN A 35 40.48 -31.98 17.13
CA ASN A 35 40.48 -33.44 17.15
C ASN A 35 39.91 -34.03 18.47
N GLN A 36 39.35 -33.18 19.33
CA GLN A 36 38.80 -33.52 20.66
C GLN A 36 37.35 -33.02 20.79
N LEU A 37 36.59 -33.66 21.68
CA LEU A 37 35.22 -33.29 22.06
C LEU A 37 35.10 -33.29 23.59
N SER A 38 34.26 -32.44 24.14
CA SER A 38 33.99 -32.30 25.57
C SER A 38 32.49 -32.37 25.82
N ASN A 39 32.02 -33.44 26.46
CA ASN A 39 30.61 -33.69 26.75
C ASN A 39 29.67 -33.50 25.53
N PRO A 40 29.88 -34.22 24.42
CA PRO A 40 29.02 -34.10 23.25
C PRO A 40 27.60 -34.58 23.58
N PHE A 41 26.59 -33.81 23.20
CA PHE A 41 25.19 -34.08 23.59
C PHE A 41 24.25 -34.31 22.39
N GLY A 42 24.51 -33.65 21.26
CA GLY A 42 23.70 -33.74 20.05
C GLY A 42 24.52 -34.26 18.87
N LEU A 43 23.90 -35.08 18.03
CA LEU A 43 24.49 -35.64 16.82
C LEU A 43 23.47 -35.58 15.68
N PHE A 44 23.90 -35.10 14.51
CA PHE A 44 23.12 -35.14 13.27
C PHE A 44 24.02 -35.64 12.13
N VAL A 45 23.46 -36.41 11.20
CA VAL A 45 24.18 -36.93 10.02
C VAL A 45 23.71 -36.16 8.79
N ASP A 46 24.63 -35.45 8.16
CA ASP A 46 24.40 -34.69 6.92
C ASP A 46 24.65 -35.59 5.70
N SER A 47 23.60 -36.29 5.25
CA SER A 47 23.67 -37.20 4.10
C SER A 47 23.99 -36.49 2.78
N ASN A 48 23.80 -35.17 2.71
CA ASN A 48 24.12 -34.38 1.52
C ASN A 48 25.60 -33.99 1.43
N ASP A 49 26.37 -34.09 2.53
CA ASP A 49 27.83 -33.88 2.56
C ASP A 49 28.55 -35.16 2.97
N GLY A 50 28.23 -36.28 2.29
CA GLY A 50 28.91 -37.56 2.45
C GLY A 50 28.83 -38.12 3.86
N ASP A 51 27.64 -38.09 4.46
CA ASP A 51 27.36 -38.52 5.83
C ASP A 51 28.24 -37.84 6.89
N ALA A 52 28.57 -36.56 6.69
CA ALA A 52 29.31 -35.78 7.66
C ALA A 52 28.53 -35.68 8.99
N LEU A 53 29.24 -35.82 10.11
CA LEU A 53 28.67 -35.72 11.44
C LEU A 53 28.64 -34.25 11.88
N ILE A 54 27.49 -33.77 12.32
CA ILE A 54 27.34 -32.49 12.99
C ILE A 54 27.17 -32.76 14.48
N ILE A 55 28.13 -32.31 15.27
CA ILE A 55 28.26 -32.66 16.69
C ILE A 55 28.13 -31.41 17.54
N VAL A 56 27.22 -31.44 18.50
CA VAL A 56 27.11 -30.41 19.53
C VAL A 56 28.12 -30.71 20.63
N ASP A 57 29.24 -29.99 20.61
CA ASP A 57 30.34 -30.08 21.57
C ASP A 57 30.07 -29.14 22.75
N ASN A 58 29.11 -29.56 23.60
CA ASN A 58 28.50 -28.72 24.63
C ASN A 58 29.52 -28.17 25.64
N GLY A 59 30.48 -29.00 26.08
CA GLY A 59 31.52 -28.59 27.03
C GLY A 59 32.44 -27.50 26.47
N ASN A 60 32.56 -27.39 25.15
CA ASN A 60 33.33 -26.35 24.46
C ASN A 60 32.44 -25.23 23.87
N GLY A 61 31.11 -25.28 24.07
CA GLY A 61 30.18 -24.25 23.60
C GLY A 61 30.18 -24.04 22.08
N ARG A 62 30.36 -25.11 21.31
CA ARG A 62 30.51 -25.06 19.84
C ARG A 62 29.79 -26.21 19.15
N VAL A 63 29.51 -26.04 17.87
CA VAL A 63 29.07 -27.13 16.97
C VAL A 63 30.16 -27.39 15.96
N VAL A 64 30.51 -28.67 15.80
CA VAL A 64 31.62 -29.11 14.97
C VAL A 64 31.09 -30.03 13.87
N LYS A 65 31.46 -29.75 12.61
CA LYS A 65 31.25 -30.63 11.46
C LYS A 65 32.45 -31.53 11.27
N TRP A 66 32.22 -32.84 11.18
CA TRP A 66 33.25 -33.86 11.05
C TRP A 66 32.97 -34.72 9.83
N LYS A 67 33.76 -34.57 8.76
CA LYS A 67 33.62 -35.39 7.55
C LYS A 67 34.05 -36.82 7.79
N GLN A 68 33.44 -37.78 7.11
CA GLN A 68 33.79 -39.19 7.23
C GLN A 68 35.29 -39.39 6.96
N GLY A 69 35.99 -40.05 7.90
CA GLY A 69 37.43 -40.32 7.81
C GLY A 69 38.36 -39.15 8.16
N ALA A 70 37.85 -37.97 8.50
CA ALA A 70 38.68 -36.84 8.91
C ALA A 70 39.33 -37.06 10.30
N SER A 71 40.53 -36.51 10.50
CA SER A 71 41.25 -36.57 11.79
C SER A 71 40.86 -35.45 12.78
N SER A 72 40.15 -34.42 12.30
CA SER A 72 39.69 -33.28 13.08
C SER A 72 38.44 -32.68 12.44
N GLY A 73 37.58 -32.05 13.26
CA GLY A 73 36.40 -31.35 12.81
C GLY A 73 36.63 -29.86 12.49
N GLN A 74 35.63 -29.25 11.87
CA GLN A 74 35.53 -27.83 11.56
C GLN A 74 34.47 -27.19 12.46
N ILE A 75 34.77 -26.06 13.10
CA ILE A 75 33.75 -25.30 13.85
C ILE A 75 32.81 -24.64 12.84
N ILE A 76 31.51 -24.88 13.02
CA ILE A 76 30.46 -24.32 12.16
C ILE A 76 29.50 -23.39 12.90
N ALA A 77 29.53 -23.40 14.24
CA ALA A 77 28.83 -22.44 15.10
C ALA A 77 29.49 -22.36 16.48
N GLY A 78 29.46 -21.19 17.13
CA GLY A 78 29.94 -20.99 18.50
C GLY A 78 31.46 -21.05 18.68
N GLY A 79 31.90 -21.37 19.91
CA GLY A 79 33.33 -21.45 20.28
C GLY A 79 33.93 -20.18 20.90
N ASN A 80 33.13 -19.11 21.09
CA ASN A 80 33.58 -17.81 21.60
C ASN A 80 33.23 -17.56 23.08
N GLY A 81 33.25 -18.62 23.89
CA GLY A 81 32.96 -18.57 25.33
C GLY A 81 31.47 -18.59 25.68
N VAL A 82 31.19 -18.48 26.98
CA VAL A 82 29.83 -18.54 27.56
C VAL A 82 29.13 -17.21 27.41
N GLY A 83 27.88 -17.22 26.95
CA GLY A 83 27.05 -16.02 26.92
C GLY A 83 26.04 -15.98 25.77
N ASN A 84 25.36 -14.84 25.68
CA ASN A 84 24.26 -14.59 24.77
C ASN A 84 24.62 -13.68 23.58
N ARG A 85 25.90 -13.46 23.27
CA ARG A 85 26.25 -12.73 22.05
C ARG A 85 25.87 -13.54 20.80
N SER A 86 25.76 -12.87 19.65
CA SER A 86 25.41 -13.51 18.39
C SER A 86 26.47 -14.50 17.90
N ASP A 87 27.70 -14.39 18.40
CA ASP A 87 28.84 -15.27 18.11
C ASP A 87 29.04 -16.38 19.16
N GLN A 88 28.15 -16.51 20.15
CA GLN A 88 28.25 -17.45 21.29
C GLN A 88 27.11 -18.49 21.31
N LEU A 89 27.43 -19.72 21.73
CA LEU A 89 26.49 -20.86 21.75
C LEU A 89 26.52 -21.67 23.07
N ALA A 90 27.25 -21.22 24.08
CA ALA A 90 27.22 -21.86 25.40
C ALA A 90 26.06 -21.27 26.24
N LEU A 91 25.00 -22.08 26.42
CA LEU A 91 23.75 -21.76 27.14
C LEU A 91 22.91 -20.60 26.55
N PRO A 92 22.57 -20.61 25.23
CA PRO A 92 21.63 -19.64 24.67
C PRO A 92 20.23 -19.89 25.22
N ARG A 93 19.89 -19.29 26.36
CA ARG A 93 18.57 -19.46 26.97
C ARG A 93 17.51 -18.70 26.15
N ASN A 94 16.33 -19.29 26.01
CA ASN A 94 15.09 -18.63 25.58
C ASN A 94 15.13 -18.05 24.16
N ARG A 95 15.91 -18.66 23.28
CA ARG A 95 16.05 -18.23 21.88
C ARG A 95 16.49 -19.38 20.99
N VAL A 96 16.03 -19.34 19.74
CA VAL A 96 16.54 -20.20 18.66
C VAL A 96 17.36 -19.33 17.73
N THR A 97 18.56 -19.80 17.39
CA THR A 97 19.49 -19.08 16.51
C THR A 97 19.78 -19.89 15.24
N LYS A 98 19.91 -19.18 14.11
CA LYS A 98 20.28 -19.75 12.82
C LYS A 98 21.65 -19.25 12.40
N TRP A 99 22.51 -20.19 12.01
CA TRP A 99 23.85 -19.95 11.50
C TRP A 99 23.87 -20.29 10.01
N ILE A 100 24.36 -19.37 9.18
CA ILE A 100 24.28 -19.46 7.71
C ILE A 100 25.66 -19.76 7.15
N ALA A 101 25.73 -20.69 6.20
CA ALA A 101 26.92 -20.93 5.40
C ALA A 101 26.73 -20.39 3.98
N ASN A 102 27.71 -19.64 3.48
CA ASN A 102 27.79 -19.22 2.08
C ASN A 102 29.00 -19.89 1.45
N ASN A 103 28.80 -20.76 0.45
CA ASN A 103 29.88 -21.52 -0.21
C ASN A 103 30.79 -22.27 0.79
N SER A 104 30.19 -22.95 1.78
CA SER A 104 30.90 -23.66 2.86
C SER A 104 31.68 -22.78 3.86
N VAL A 105 31.56 -21.46 3.75
CA VAL A 105 32.06 -20.50 4.75
C VAL A 105 30.91 -20.16 5.70
N TRP A 106 31.04 -20.55 6.96
CA TRP A 106 30.05 -20.30 8.00
C TRP A 106 30.15 -18.87 8.53
N ALA A 107 29.00 -18.23 8.74
CA ALA A 107 28.92 -16.92 9.36
C ALA A 107 29.49 -16.97 10.79
N THR A 108 30.15 -15.89 11.19
CA THR A 108 30.73 -15.74 12.54
C THR A 108 29.70 -15.31 13.58
N SER A 109 28.47 -14.98 13.16
CA SER A 109 27.38 -14.54 14.03
C SER A 109 26.04 -15.13 13.57
N ALA A 110 25.23 -15.55 14.54
CA ALA A 110 23.90 -16.07 14.36
C ALA A 110 22.84 -14.96 14.25
N ILE A 111 21.73 -15.29 13.60
CA ILE A 111 20.49 -14.52 13.65
C ILE A 111 19.47 -15.22 14.55
N ILE A 112 18.65 -14.47 15.29
CA ILE A 112 17.56 -15.02 16.09
C ILE A 112 16.37 -15.31 15.17
N VAL A 113 15.82 -16.51 15.27
CA VAL A 113 14.68 -16.97 14.44
C VAL A 113 13.44 -17.35 15.26
N ALA A 114 13.58 -17.44 16.58
CA ALA A 114 12.46 -17.54 17.52
C ALA A 114 12.90 -17.05 18.92
N GLY A 115 11.99 -16.38 19.63
CA GLY A 115 12.24 -15.82 20.97
C GLY A 115 13.21 -14.64 20.97
N GLY A 116 14.07 -14.54 21.98
CA GLY A 116 15.08 -13.49 22.09
C GLY A 116 14.66 -12.20 22.80
N ASN A 117 13.43 -12.12 23.30
CA ASN A 117 12.90 -10.99 24.08
C ASN A 117 12.77 -11.31 25.57
N ASP A 118 13.85 -11.83 26.17
CA ASP A 118 13.89 -12.34 27.54
C ASP A 118 13.01 -13.58 27.81
N ASN A 119 13.09 -14.11 29.03
CA ASN A 119 12.24 -15.20 29.48
C ASN A 119 10.80 -14.72 29.66
N GLY A 120 9.83 -15.45 29.11
CA GLY A 120 8.43 -15.27 29.45
C GLY A 120 7.49 -16.09 28.58
N SER A 121 6.19 -15.84 28.73
CA SER A 121 5.11 -16.58 28.09
C SER A 121 4.44 -15.83 26.93
N ALA A 122 4.86 -14.59 26.65
CA ALA A 122 4.36 -13.86 25.49
C ALA A 122 4.71 -14.58 24.18
N LEU A 123 4.00 -14.28 23.10
CA LEU A 123 4.20 -14.96 21.80
C LEU A 123 5.55 -14.64 21.16
N ASN A 124 6.22 -13.58 21.58
CA ASN A 124 7.57 -13.21 21.18
C ASN A 124 8.65 -13.69 22.19
N GLN A 125 8.27 -14.47 23.20
CA GLN A 125 9.12 -14.97 24.29
C GLN A 125 9.08 -16.50 24.36
N LEU A 126 10.10 -17.09 24.97
CA LEU A 126 10.23 -18.53 25.18
C LEU A 126 10.75 -18.78 26.61
N ASP A 127 10.44 -19.94 27.18
CA ASP A 127 10.92 -20.36 28.50
C ASP A 127 11.52 -21.76 28.44
N GLY A 128 12.84 -21.85 28.54
CA GLY A 128 13.55 -23.11 28.71
C GLY A 128 13.46 -24.06 27.53
N THR A 129 13.49 -23.57 26.29
CA THR A 129 13.36 -24.38 25.05
C THR A 129 14.31 -25.59 25.01
N LEU A 130 13.78 -26.77 24.72
CA LEU A 130 14.59 -28.02 24.67
C LEU A 130 14.71 -28.66 23.29
N ALA A 131 13.74 -28.43 22.40
CA ALA A 131 13.79 -28.93 21.04
C ALA A 131 13.32 -27.90 20.01
N VAL A 132 13.90 -28.03 18.83
CA VAL A 132 13.55 -27.27 17.63
C VAL A 132 13.58 -28.19 16.43
N THR A 133 12.59 -28.05 15.55
CA THR A 133 12.59 -28.68 14.22
C THR A 133 12.18 -27.67 13.17
N VAL A 134 12.49 -27.96 11.91
CA VAL A 134 12.25 -27.06 10.77
C VAL A 134 11.61 -27.87 9.65
N ASP A 135 10.54 -27.34 9.07
CA ASP A 135 9.88 -27.98 7.92
C ASP A 135 10.59 -27.64 6.58
N GLN A 136 10.12 -28.24 5.48
CA GLN A 136 10.67 -28.00 4.14
C GLN A 136 10.50 -26.56 3.65
N SER A 137 9.55 -25.80 4.22
CA SER A 137 9.33 -24.39 3.90
C SER A 137 10.28 -23.45 4.68
N GLY A 138 11.03 -23.99 5.65
CA GLY A 138 11.90 -23.22 6.54
C GLY A 138 11.18 -22.64 7.75
N THR A 139 9.95 -23.09 8.04
CA THR A 139 9.20 -22.70 9.24
C THR A 139 9.77 -23.42 10.47
N VAL A 140 9.98 -22.68 11.55
CA VAL A 140 10.61 -23.18 12.78
C VAL A 140 9.55 -23.57 13.79
N TYR A 141 9.67 -24.77 14.36
CA TYR A 141 8.79 -25.31 15.38
C TYR A 141 9.59 -25.51 16.65
N VAL A 142 9.12 -24.95 17.76
CA VAL A 142 9.85 -24.92 19.03
C VAL A 142 9.03 -25.56 20.14
N ALA A 143 9.65 -26.51 20.85
CA ALA A 143 9.14 -27.03 22.09
C ALA A 143 9.48 -26.04 23.21
N ASP A 144 8.49 -25.23 23.57
CA ASP A 144 8.59 -24.22 24.61
C ASP A 144 8.25 -24.88 25.94
N TYR A 145 9.26 -25.57 26.47
CA TYR A 145 9.18 -26.51 27.59
C TYR A 145 8.55 -25.90 28.85
N GLY A 146 9.02 -24.73 29.27
CA GLY A 146 8.56 -24.05 30.48
C GLY A 146 7.14 -23.48 30.34
N ASN A 147 6.75 -23.13 29.11
CA ASN A 147 5.41 -22.65 28.80
C ASN A 147 4.43 -23.77 28.40
N HIS A 148 4.83 -25.04 28.46
CA HIS A 148 3.98 -26.20 28.16
C HIS A 148 3.27 -26.09 26.79
N ARG A 149 4.00 -25.66 25.76
CA ARG A 149 3.43 -25.38 24.44
C ARG A 149 4.41 -25.68 23.31
N ILE A 150 3.86 -25.86 22.12
CA ILE A 150 4.63 -25.89 20.86
C ILE A 150 4.28 -24.62 20.10
N THR A 151 5.31 -23.88 19.69
CA THR A 151 5.15 -22.64 18.91
C THR A 151 5.70 -22.82 17.50
N ARG A 152 4.99 -22.24 16.52
CA ARG A 152 5.39 -22.16 15.12
C ARG A 152 5.82 -20.74 14.79
N TRP A 153 6.96 -20.59 14.14
CA TRP A 153 7.58 -19.33 13.77
C TRP A 153 7.84 -19.32 12.27
N LEU A 154 7.11 -18.46 11.55
CA LEU A 154 7.35 -18.23 10.13
C LEU A 154 8.68 -17.49 9.95
N LYS A 155 9.26 -17.60 8.76
CA LYS A 155 10.48 -16.88 8.40
C LYS A 155 10.28 -15.38 8.66
N GLU A 156 11.24 -14.77 9.36
CA GLU A 156 11.26 -13.33 9.70
C GLU A 156 10.12 -12.85 10.64
N ALA A 157 9.32 -13.78 11.20
CA ALA A 157 8.28 -13.43 12.16
C ALA A 157 8.87 -12.93 13.49
N GLN A 158 8.29 -11.86 14.03
CA GLN A 158 8.68 -11.28 15.32
C GLN A 158 8.03 -12.00 16.52
N SER A 159 7.03 -12.85 16.27
CA SER A 159 6.32 -13.64 17.27
C SER A 159 5.90 -14.99 16.69
N GLY A 160 5.78 -15.98 17.56
CA GLY A 160 5.31 -17.32 17.23
C GLY A 160 3.79 -17.44 17.37
N THR A 161 3.24 -18.51 16.80
CA THR A 161 1.85 -18.94 17.01
C THR A 161 1.84 -20.23 17.81
N VAL A 162 1.01 -20.34 18.85
CA VAL A 162 0.84 -21.61 19.57
C VAL A 162 0.06 -22.57 18.68
N ILE A 163 0.64 -23.73 18.39
CA ILE A 163 0.00 -24.77 17.56
C ILE A 163 -0.44 -25.99 18.38
N ALA A 164 0.08 -26.15 19.59
CA ALA A 164 -0.35 -27.17 20.55
C ALA A 164 0.02 -26.75 21.98
N GLY A 165 -0.77 -27.17 22.96
CA GLY A 165 -0.57 -26.80 24.37
C GLY A 165 -0.93 -25.33 24.66
N GLY A 166 -0.31 -24.74 25.67
CA GLY A 166 -0.56 -23.36 26.10
C GLY A 166 -1.82 -23.16 26.97
N ASN A 167 -2.60 -24.22 27.22
CA ASN A 167 -3.77 -24.21 28.11
C ASN A 167 -3.43 -24.73 29.51
N GLY A 168 -2.23 -24.43 30.00
CA GLY A 168 -1.67 -24.97 31.22
C GLY A 168 -1.09 -26.39 31.08
N GLN A 169 -0.37 -26.80 32.11
CA GLN A 169 0.22 -28.13 32.22
C GLN A 169 -0.87 -29.19 32.41
N GLY A 170 -0.85 -30.26 31.62
CA GLY A 170 -1.77 -31.38 31.82
C GLY A 170 -1.88 -32.35 30.65
N ASN A 171 -2.86 -33.24 30.76
CA ASN A 171 -2.95 -34.44 29.91
C ASN A 171 -4.08 -34.38 28.89
N LEU A 172 -4.95 -33.36 28.97
CA LEU A 172 -6.02 -33.15 28.01
C LEU A 172 -5.47 -32.97 26.59
N ASN A 173 -6.31 -33.17 25.58
CA ASN A 173 -5.92 -33.03 24.17
C ASN A 173 -5.44 -31.61 23.83
N THR A 174 -5.85 -30.60 24.61
CA THR A 174 -5.47 -29.19 24.44
C THR A 174 -4.30 -28.78 25.33
N GLN A 175 -3.75 -29.69 26.15
CA GLN A 175 -2.68 -29.44 27.11
C GLN A 175 -1.44 -30.28 26.77
N LEU A 176 -0.27 -29.70 27.06
CA LEU A 176 1.00 -30.39 27.03
C LEU A 176 1.62 -30.32 28.41
N ASN A 177 2.55 -31.23 28.68
CA ASN A 177 3.34 -31.21 29.90
C ASN A 177 4.81 -31.30 29.49
N HIS A 178 5.52 -30.16 29.50
CA HIS A 178 6.95 -30.14 29.25
C HIS A 178 7.36 -30.86 27.95
N PRO A 179 6.91 -30.36 26.78
CA PRO A 179 7.33 -30.93 25.50
C PRO A 179 8.86 -30.88 25.42
N TYR A 180 9.48 -32.04 25.21
CA TYR A 180 10.93 -32.19 25.24
C TYR A 180 11.52 -32.41 23.86
N ASP A 181 10.78 -33.06 22.96
CA ASP A 181 11.26 -33.36 21.60
C ASP A 181 10.17 -33.16 20.53
N LEU A 182 10.62 -32.94 19.29
CA LEU A 182 9.80 -32.67 18.10
C LEU A 182 10.37 -33.37 16.87
N ALA A 183 9.56 -34.17 16.18
CA ALA A 183 9.96 -34.84 14.95
C ALA A 183 8.83 -34.86 13.91
N PHE A 184 9.17 -34.67 12.64
CA PHE A 184 8.22 -34.86 11.54
C PHE A 184 8.23 -36.31 11.05
N ASP A 185 7.07 -36.85 10.67
CA ASP A 185 7.01 -38.05 9.85
C ASP A 185 7.21 -37.74 8.36
N ARG A 186 7.21 -38.78 7.50
CA ARG A 186 7.35 -38.64 6.04
C ARG A 186 6.19 -37.88 5.38
N ASN A 187 5.05 -37.78 6.07
CA ASN A 187 3.86 -37.09 5.58
C ASN A 187 3.76 -35.65 6.14
N GLY A 188 4.78 -35.17 6.89
CA GLY A 188 4.78 -33.83 7.45
C GLY A 188 3.98 -33.66 8.75
N ASN A 189 3.52 -34.74 9.38
CA ASN A 189 2.89 -34.66 10.70
C ASN A 189 3.94 -34.45 11.78
N LEU A 190 3.68 -33.52 12.71
CA LEU A 190 4.58 -33.22 13.82
C LEU A 190 4.26 -34.11 15.03
N TYR A 191 5.21 -34.91 15.46
CA TYR A 191 5.15 -35.69 16.69
C TYR A 191 5.94 -34.99 17.78
N THR A 192 5.43 -35.05 19.02
CA THR A 192 6.13 -34.55 20.18
C THR A 192 6.20 -35.61 21.27
N VAL A 193 7.33 -35.62 21.98
CA VAL A 193 7.50 -36.39 23.21
C VAL A 193 7.38 -35.43 24.39
N SER A 194 6.52 -35.79 25.35
CA SER A 194 6.28 -35.05 26.59
C SER A 194 6.52 -35.99 27.78
N ASP A 195 7.31 -35.58 28.78
CA ASP A 195 7.61 -36.40 29.96
C ASP A 195 7.62 -35.53 31.24
N LEU A 196 7.08 -35.93 32.41
CA LEU A 196 7.64 -36.93 33.35
C LEU A 196 6.60 -37.90 34.00
N TRP A 197 5.33 -37.88 33.60
CA TRP A 197 4.24 -38.63 34.29
C TRP A 197 3.18 -39.20 33.32
N ASN A 198 3.48 -39.25 32.01
CA ASN A 198 2.44 -39.49 30.99
C ASN A 198 2.64 -40.68 30.07
N ASP A 199 3.79 -41.37 30.08
CA ASP A 199 4.06 -42.61 29.32
C ASP A 199 3.54 -42.63 27.86
N ALA A 200 3.44 -41.48 27.19
CA ALA A 200 2.72 -41.38 25.91
C ALA A 200 3.37 -40.38 24.95
N MET A 201 3.56 -40.82 23.70
CA MET A 201 3.84 -39.94 22.57
C MET A 201 2.54 -39.29 22.11
N LYS A 202 2.54 -37.96 21.93
CA LYS A 202 1.40 -37.23 21.37
C LYS A 202 1.72 -36.83 19.92
N SER A 203 0.82 -37.16 19.01
CA SER A 203 0.86 -36.61 17.65
C SER A 203 0.13 -35.28 17.61
N VAL A 204 0.75 -34.27 17.01
CA VAL A 204 0.14 -32.99 16.67
C VAL A 204 0.01 -32.97 15.15
N THR A 205 -1.15 -33.40 14.66
CA THR A 205 -1.43 -33.38 13.22
C THR A 205 -1.50 -31.93 12.76
N TYR A 206 -0.48 -31.49 12.04
CA TYR A 206 -0.52 -30.29 11.24
C TYR A 206 -0.86 -30.73 9.81
N THR A 207 -2.02 -30.33 9.31
CA THR A 207 -2.36 -30.60 7.91
C THR A 207 -1.59 -29.60 7.05
N SER A 208 -0.58 -30.06 6.32
CA SER A 208 0.12 -29.19 5.37
C SER A 208 -0.81 -28.81 4.21
N TYR A 209 -0.44 -27.77 3.45
CA TYR A 209 -1.18 -27.45 2.22
C TYR A 209 -1.19 -28.64 1.26
N ASP A 210 -0.11 -29.40 1.18
CA ASP A 210 -0.01 -30.58 0.31
C ASP A 210 -0.91 -31.72 0.80
N ASP A 211 -1.09 -31.88 2.11
CA ASP A 211 -2.05 -32.84 2.68
C ASP A 211 -3.50 -32.44 2.41
N LEU A 212 -3.82 -31.14 2.56
CA LEU A 212 -5.13 -30.60 2.21
C LEU A 212 -5.39 -30.81 0.73
N LYS A 213 -4.42 -30.51 -0.13
CA LYS A 213 -4.54 -30.71 -1.57
C LYS A 213 -4.73 -32.19 -1.90
N ALA A 214 -3.87 -33.08 -1.39
CA ALA A 214 -3.97 -34.52 -1.66
C ALA A 214 -5.33 -35.10 -1.25
N LYS A 215 -5.92 -34.57 -0.17
CA LYS A 215 -7.23 -35.01 0.33
C LYS A 215 -8.40 -34.38 -0.44
N TYR A 216 -8.34 -33.08 -0.71
CA TYR A 216 -9.50 -32.28 -1.09
C TYR A 216 -9.50 -31.80 -2.55
N ASP A 217 -8.36 -31.79 -3.25
CA ASP A 217 -8.25 -31.28 -4.63
C ASP A 217 -9.07 -32.08 -5.66
N LYS A 218 -9.45 -33.31 -5.30
CA LYS A 218 -10.33 -34.16 -6.11
C LYS A 218 -11.81 -33.80 -6.04
N TYR A 219 -12.22 -32.94 -5.09
CA TYR A 219 -13.61 -32.53 -4.93
C TYR A 219 -13.84 -31.15 -5.52
N SER A 220 -14.96 -30.96 -6.21
CA SER A 220 -15.50 -29.61 -6.41
C SER A 220 -16.11 -29.08 -5.11
N ILE A 221 -16.28 -27.76 -5.01
CA ILE A 221 -16.90 -27.12 -3.84
C ILE A 221 -18.33 -27.67 -3.63
N GLU A 222 -19.16 -27.68 -4.68
CA GLU A 222 -20.53 -28.22 -4.60
C GLU A 222 -20.53 -29.71 -4.25
N GLY A 223 -19.68 -30.51 -4.90
CA GLY A 223 -19.61 -31.95 -4.66
C GLY A 223 -19.25 -32.27 -3.21
N TYR A 224 -18.29 -31.53 -2.64
CA TYR A 224 -17.94 -31.68 -1.24
C TYR A 224 -19.08 -31.27 -0.31
N PHE A 225 -19.71 -30.11 -0.54
CA PHE A 225 -20.80 -29.62 0.30
C PHE A 225 -22.05 -30.50 0.27
N LEU A 226 -22.38 -31.07 -0.89
CA LEU A 226 -23.51 -32.00 -1.02
C LEU A 226 -23.22 -33.34 -0.35
N GLU A 227 -22.06 -33.94 -0.63
CA GLU A 227 -21.78 -35.33 -0.26
C GLU A 227 -21.23 -35.49 1.17
N HIS A 228 -20.52 -34.48 1.68
CA HIS A 228 -19.78 -34.59 2.94
C HIS A 228 -20.33 -33.66 4.04
N GLU A 229 -20.88 -32.49 3.68
CA GLU A 229 -21.44 -31.53 4.64
C GLU A 229 -22.98 -31.57 4.71
N ASN A 230 -23.64 -32.40 3.88
CA ASN A 230 -25.10 -32.51 3.78
C ASN A 230 -25.81 -31.15 3.59
N MET A 231 -25.18 -30.20 2.90
CA MET A 231 -25.77 -28.89 2.65
C MET A 231 -26.92 -28.99 1.63
N SER A 232 -27.96 -28.18 1.84
CA SER A 232 -29.03 -28.06 0.86
C SER A 232 -28.54 -27.28 -0.37
N ARG A 233 -29.10 -27.56 -1.54
CA ARG A 233 -28.78 -26.80 -2.77
C ARG A 233 -28.98 -25.30 -2.60
N GLY A 234 -30.05 -24.89 -1.92
CA GLY A 234 -30.29 -23.47 -1.65
C GLY A 234 -29.21 -22.81 -0.78
N ALA A 235 -28.61 -23.54 0.18
CA ALA A 235 -27.47 -23.04 0.94
C ALA A 235 -26.21 -22.90 0.06
N ILE A 236 -25.98 -23.86 -0.83
CA ILE A 236 -24.87 -23.82 -1.78
C ILE A 236 -25.03 -22.66 -2.77
N ASP A 237 -26.22 -22.46 -3.33
CA ASP A 237 -26.55 -21.34 -4.22
C ASP A 237 -26.33 -20.00 -3.52
N PHE A 238 -26.73 -19.90 -2.24
CA PHE A 238 -26.50 -18.72 -1.43
C PHE A 238 -25.01 -18.44 -1.20
N ILE A 239 -24.21 -19.46 -0.86
CA ILE A 239 -22.75 -19.30 -0.71
C ILE A 239 -22.13 -18.88 -2.04
N SER A 240 -22.54 -19.48 -3.17
CA SER A 240 -22.03 -19.13 -4.49
C SER A 240 -22.32 -17.68 -4.83
N LEU A 241 -23.51 -17.19 -4.48
CA LEU A 241 -23.88 -15.79 -4.66
C LEU A 241 -23.04 -14.86 -3.79
N MET A 242 -22.98 -15.14 -2.48
CA MET A 242 -22.34 -14.25 -1.50
C MET A 242 -20.83 -14.17 -1.64
N TYR A 243 -20.17 -15.27 -2.00
CA TYR A 243 -18.72 -15.31 -2.17
C TYR A 243 -18.29 -15.13 -3.64
N ASN A 244 -19.25 -15.11 -4.57
CA ASN A 244 -19.01 -15.00 -6.01
C ASN A 244 -18.00 -16.05 -6.53
N VAL A 245 -18.17 -17.30 -6.11
CA VAL A 245 -17.29 -18.43 -6.46
C VAL A 245 -18.01 -19.42 -7.37
N ASP A 246 -17.31 -19.92 -8.38
CA ASP A 246 -17.77 -21.06 -9.19
C ASP A 246 -17.66 -22.35 -8.39
N MET A 247 -18.82 -22.93 -8.10
CA MET A 247 -18.98 -24.12 -7.28
C MET A 247 -18.40 -25.40 -7.91
N GLN A 248 -18.10 -25.40 -9.21
CA GLN A 248 -17.45 -26.52 -9.89
C GLN A 248 -15.92 -26.54 -9.72
N THR A 249 -15.33 -25.46 -9.19
CA THR A 249 -13.89 -25.37 -8.94
C THR A 249 -13.47 -26.33 -7.84
N SER A 250 -12.20 -26.76 -7.86
CA SER A 250 -11.59 -27.54 -6.78
C SER A 250 -11.78 -26.84 -5.42
N LEU A 251 -12.17 -27.61 -4.40
CA LEU A 251 -12.39 -27.12 -3.04
C LEU A 251 -11.16 -26.37 -2.49
N ILE A 252 -9.96 -26.77 -2.91
CA ILE A 252 -8.72 -26.18 -2.44
C ILE A 252 -8.57 -24.70 -2.85
N GLU A 253 -9.16 -24.29 -3.98
CA GLU A 253 -9.13 -22.90 -4.44
C GLU A 253 -10.02 -22.00 -3.58
N MET A 254 -11.15 -22.53 -3.10
CA MET A 254 -11.99 -21.82 -2.12
C MET A 254 -11.26 -21.67 -0.79
N VAL A 255 -10.56 -22.71 -0.32
CA VAL A 255 -9.74 -22.63 0.91
C VAL A 255 -8.67 -21.56 0.77
N ARG A 256 -7.92 -21.55 -0.34
CA ARG A 256 -6.91 -20.54 -0.64
C ARG A 256 -7.48 -19.12 -0.64
N SER A 257 -8.60 -18.92 -1.32
CA SER A 257 -9.26 -17.61 -1.42
C SER A 257 -9.77 -17.14 -0.05
N THR A 258 -10.37 -18.05 0.73
CA THR A 258 -10.89 -17.74 2.07
C THR A 258 -9.78 -17.32 3.02
N VAL A 259 -8.62 -17.99 2.98
CA VAL A 259 -7.45 -17.63 3.79
C VAL A 259 -7.00 -16.20 3.52
N ILE A 260 -6.95 -15.78 2.24
CA ILE A 260 -6.59 -14.41 1.86
C ILE A 260 -7.64 -13.43 2.41
N LEU A 261 -8.92 -13.71 2.18
CA LEU A 261 -10.05 -12.84 2.54
C LEU A 261 -10.26 -12.70 4.06
N THR A 262 -9.91 -13.71 4.86
CA THR A 262 -10.23 -13.75 6.29
C THR A 262 -9.05 -13.42 7.20
N LEU A 263 -7.81 -13.76 6.81
CA LEU A 263 -6.64 -13.53 7.66
C LEU A 263 -6.02 -12.13 7.49
N ASN A 264 -6.25 -11.48 6.34
CA ASN A 264 -5.78 -10.11 6.08
C ASN A 264 -7.00 -9.22 5.81
N PRO A 265 -7.53 -8.53 6.84
CA PRO A 265 -8.74 -7.71 6.68
C PRO A 265 -8.48 -6.38 5.98
N GLU A 266 -7.22 -5.93 5.91
CA GLU A 266 -6.87 -4.64 5.32
C GLU A 266 -6.41 -4.80 3.87
N TYR A 267 -7.10 -4.11 2.96
CA TYR A 267 -6.79 -4.05 1.54
C TYR A 267 -6.52 -2.60 1.12
N THR A 268 -5.58 -2.42 0.21
CA THR A 268 -5.19 -1.09 -0.29
C THR A 268 -5.15 -1.10 -1.81
N GLN A 269 -5.47 0.05 -2.41
CA GLN A 269 -5.30 0.31 -3.83
C GLN A 269 -4.11 1.24 -4.07
N ILE A 270 -3.49 1.15 -5.25
CA ILE A 270 -2.50 2.13 -5.66
C ILE A 270 -3.23 3.39 -6.13
N ASP A 271 -3.07 4.49 -5.40
CA ASP A 271 -3.58 5.81 -5.78
C ASP A 271 -3.04 6.20 -7.16
N GLY A 272 -3.93 6.57 -8.09
CA GLY A 272 -3.59 6.84 -9.49
C GLY A 272 -3.61 5.63 -10.43
N GLY A 273 -3.78 4.41 -9.90
CA GLY A 273 -4.00 3.20 -10.68
C GLY A 273 -2.90 2.14 -10.55
N PHE A 274 -3.27 0.86 -10.70
CA PHE A 274 -2.34 -0.27 -10.57
C PHE A 274 -1.26 -0.32 -11.66
N ASN A 275 -1.46 0.35 -12.81
CA ASN A 275 -0.45 0.44 -13.87
C ASN A 275 0.81 1.17 -13.42
N LEU A 276 0.73 2.05 -12.41
CA LEU A 276 1.89 2.77 -11.89
C LEU A 276 2.99 1.81 -11.41
N LEU A 277 2.62 0.65 -10.86
CA LEU A 277 3.58 -0.38 -10.46
C LEU A 277 4.38 -0.92 -11.65
N THR A 278 3.70 -1.21 -12.76
CA THR A 278 4.35 -1.73 -13.97
C THR A 278 5.14 -0.65 -14.69
N ASP A 279 4.64 0.59 -14.70
CA ASP A 279 5.31 1.73 -15.32
C ASP A 279 6.61 2.08 -14.58
N GLU A 280 6.59 2.00 -13.23
CA GLU A 280 7.77 2.19 -12.40
C GLU A 280 8.81 1.10 -12.62
N PHE A 281 8.37 -0.16 -12.75
CA PHE A 281 9.27 -1.27 -13.07
C PHE A 281 9.98 -1.04 -14.42
N GLU A 282 9.23 -0.62 -15.44
CA GLU A 282 9.81 -0.29 -16.76
C GLU A 282 10.81 0.86 -16.67
N ARG A 283 10.47 1.93 -15.93
CA ARG A 283 11.35 3.09 -15.74
C ARG A 283 12.65 2.70 -15.04
N ASN A 284 12.56 1.91 -13.97
CA ASN A 284 13.71 1.43 -13.23
C ASN A 284 14.60 0.51 -14.07
N CYS A 285 14.00 -0.35 -14.89
CA CYS A 285 14.74 -1.18 -15.83
C CYS A 285 15.60 -0.34 -16.80
N LYS A 286 15.04 0.75 -17.35
CA LYS A 286 15.78 1.66 -18.26
C LYS A 286 16.95 2.38 -17.59
N ASN A 287 16.88 2.58 -16.27
CA ASN A 287 17.93 3.25 -15.49
C ASN A 287 19.07 2.30 -15.07
N VAL A 288 18.97 0.99 -15.33
CA VAL A 288 20.04 0.04 -14.99
C VAL A 288 21.26 0.29 -15.88
N PRO A 289 22.44 0.61 -15.32
CA PRO A 289 23.64 0.89 -16.10
C PRO A 289 24.06 -0.26 -17.02
N ASN A 290 24.71 0.08 -18.14
CA ASN A 290 25.29 -0.87 -19.10
C ASN A 290 24.28 -1.78 -19.81
N GLY A 291 23.00 -1.38 -19.92
CA GLY A 291 21.99 -2.12 -20.68
C GLY A 291 21.74 -3.53 -20.15
N ARG A 292 21.93 -3.74 -18.84
CA ARG A 292 21.69 -5.04 -18.18
C ARG A 292 20.21 -5.39 -18.07
N CYS A 293 19.32 -4.43 -18.27
CA CYS A 293 17.89 -4.64 -18.33
C CYS A 293 17.35 -4.00 -19.62
N ASN A 294 16.78 -4.83 -20.50
CA ASN A 294 16.22 -4.39 -21.78
C ASN A 294 14.78 -4.92 -21.90
N ILE A 295 13.84 -4.02 -22.18
CA ILE A 295 12.44 -4.36 -22.41
C ILE A 295 12.15 -4.18 -23.90
N TYR A 296 11.80 -5.29 -24.56
CA TYR A 296 11.40 -5.29 -25.97
C TYR A 296 9.88 -5.41 -26.06
N THR A 297 9.21 -4.31 -26.41
CA THR A 297 7.77 -4.31 -26.67
C THR A 297 7.47 -4.78 -28.09
N ASN A 298 6.21 -5.14 -28.38
CA ASN A 298 5.77 -5.62 -29.70
C ASN A 298 6.60 -6.79 -30.26
N THR A 299 7.21 -7.59 -29.38
CA THR A 299 8.11 -8.69 -29.73
C THR A 299 7.52 -9.99 -29.21
N ARG A 300 7.17 -10.91 -30.11
CA ARG A 300 6.59 -12.21 -29.75
C ARG A 300 7.66 -13.30 -29.76
N VAL A 301 7.78 -14.04 -28.67
CA VAL A 301 8.57 -15.28 -28.64
C VAL A 301 7.84 -16.35 -29.44
N LYS A 302 8.50 -16.97 -30.41
CA LYS A 302 7.93 -18.12 -31.15
C LYS A 302 8.51 -19.46 -30.71
N GLU A 303 9.78 -19.46 -30.31
CA GLU A 303 10.53 -20.70 -30.12
C GLU A 303 11.55 -20.54 -29.00
N VAL A 304 11.70 -21.58 -28.17
CA VAL A 304 12.68 -21.67 -27.10
C VAL A 304 13.42 -22.98 -27.26
N HIS A 305 14.73 -22.90 -27.51
CA HIS A 305 15.60 -24.05 -27.68
C HIS A 305 16.51 -24.22 -26.47
N TYR A 306 16.39 -25.37 -25.84
CA TYR A 306 17.25 -25.86 -24.78
C TYR A 306 18.14 -26.97 -25.34
N MET A 307 19.45 -26.71 -25.53
CA MET A 307 20.39 -27.76 -25.94
C MET A 307 21.17 -28.27 -24.72
N GLU A 308 20.95 -29.52 -24.33
CA GLU A 308 21.94 -30.28 -23.56
C GLU A 308 22.86 -30.99 -24.55
N ASN A 309 24.15 -30.63 -24.58
CA ASN A 309 25.16 -31.41 -25.29
C ASN A 309 25.95 -32.22 -24.25
N PRO A 310 25.99 -33.56 -24.35
CA PRO A 310 26.71 -34.40 -23.39
C PRO A 310 28.24 -34.16 -23.35
N ASN A 311 28.82 -33.41 -24.30
CA ASN A 311 30.27 -33.33 -24.48
C ASN A 311 30.91 -31.92 -24.37
N ASN A 312 30.18 -30.86 -23.97
CA ASN A 312 30.80 -29.52 -23.86
C ASN A 312 30.12 -28.61 -22.81
N SER A 313 30.88 -28.16 -21.82
CA SER A 313 30.44 -27.48 -20.59
C SER A 313 30.14 -25.97 -20.75
N SER A 314 29.92 -25.46 -21.97
CA SER A 314 29.82 -24.00 -22.21
C SER A 314 28.79 -23.62 -23.28
N ILE A 315 27.56 -24.15 -23.23
CA ILE A 315 26.50 -23.72 -24.16
C ILE A 315 25.27 -23.23 -23.39
N ARG A 316 24.85 -22.02 -23.77
CA ARG A 316 23.73 -21.24 -23.23
C ARG A 316 22.45 -21.50 -24.06
N PRO A 317 21.24 -21.62 -23.47
CA PRO A 317 20.00 -21.74 -24.23
C PRO A 317 19.81 -20.56 -25.19
N TRP A 318 19.06 -20.75 -26.27
CA TRP A 318 18.73 -19.67 -27.19
C TRP A 318 17.24 -19.60 -27.48
N VAL A 319 16.78 -18.36 -27.69
CA VAL A 319 15.37 -18.02 -27.88
C VAL A 319 15.23 -17.39 -29.26
N ARG A 320 14.27 -17.86 -30.06
CA ARG A 320 13.87 -17.18 -31.29
C ARG A 320 12.77 -16.17 -30.98
N LEU A 321 13.14 -14.90 -31.07
CA LEU A 321 12.22 -13.79 -31.01
C LEU A 321 11.74 -13.45 -32.42
N VAL A 322 10.48 -13.02 -32.53
CA VAL A 322 9.97 -12.38 -33.73
C VAL A 322 9.80 -10.91 -33.46
N ILE A 323 10.56 -10.11 -34.21
CA ILE A 323 10.63 -8.66 -34.13
C ILE A 323 10.15 -8.12 -35.48
N GLY A 324 8.92 -7.62 -35.53
CA GLY A 324 8.28 -7.24 -36.80
C GLY A 324 8.05 -8.46 -37.71
N GLU A 325 8.34 -8.31 -39.01
CA GLU A 325 8.26 -9.42 -39.99
C GLU A 325 9.47 -10.36 -39.94
N ASN A 326 10.55 -9.98 -39.25
CA ASN A 326 11.79 -10.72 -39.19
C ASN A 326 11.92 -11.52 -37.89
N SER A 327 12.52 -12.71 -37.98
CA SER A 327 12.90 -13.51 -36.81
C SER A 327 14.35 -13.30 -36.45
N THR A 328 14.65 -13.08 -35.17
CA THR A 328 16.01 -12.96 -34.64
C THR A 328 16.21 -13.97 -33.51
N ALA A 329 17.36 -14.64 -33.51
CA ALA A 329 17.73 -15.55 -32.44
C ALA A 329 18.66 -14.83 -31.45
N ILE A 330 18.29 -14.84 -30.18
CA ILE A 330 19.10 -14.27 -29.08
C ILE A 330 19.47 -15.39 -28.12
N ARG A 331 20.71 -15.38 -27.62
CA ARG A 331 21.21 -16.38 -26.67
C ARG A 331 21.19 -15.84 -25.25
N PHE A 332 20.75 -16.65 -24.30
CA PHE A 332 20.65 -16.31 -22.89
C PHE A 332 21.19 -17.44 -22.02
N ASP A 333 21.72 -17.16 -20.84
CA ASP A 333 22.14 -18.20 -19.89
C ASP A 333 20.94 -18.97 -19.32
N SER A 334 19.79 -18.33 -19.22
CA SER A 334 18.55 -18.92 -18.73
C SER A 334 17.36 -18.17 -19.29
N VAL A 335 16.22 -18.85 -19.39
CA VAL A 335 14.97 -18.29 -19.94
C VAL A 335 13.85 -18.55 -18.94
N ILE A 336 13.17 -17.48 -18.52
CA ILE A 336 11.98 -17.56 -17.68
C ILE A 336 10.78 -17.22 -18.55
N VAL A 337 9.86 -18.17 -18.71
CA VAL A 337 8.62 -17.96 -19.47
C VAL A 337 7.52 -17.57 -18.47
N SER A 338 7.21 -16.28 -18.43
CA SER A 338 6.24 -15.68 -17.50
C SER A 338 4.91 -15.32 -18.17
N THR A 339 4.53 -16.04 -19.23
CA THR A 339 3.25 -15.86 -19.91
C THR A 339 2.14 -16.67 -19.25
N THR A 340 0.88 -16.48 -19.66
CA THR A 340 -0.19 -17.44 -19.33
C THR A 340 0.11 -18.81 -19.92
N ALA A 341 -0.47 -19.87 -19.36
CA ALA A 341 -0.29 -21.23 -19.85
C ALA A 341 -0.77 -21.40 -21.30
N ARG A 342 -1.90 -20.77 -21.66
CA ARG A 342 -2.41 -20.76 -23.03
C ARG A 342 -1.44 -20.07 -23.99
N ALA A 343 -0.84 -18.95 -23.60
CA ALA A 343 0.17 -18.28 -24.43
C ALA A 343 1.47 -19.11 -24.54
N ALA A 344 1.92 -19.74 -23.45
CA ALA A 344 3.07 -20.63 -23.45
C ALA A 344 2.86 -21.83 -24.39
N SER A 345 1.63 -22.36 -24.48
CA SER A 345 1.30 -23.47 -25.38
C SER A 345 1.48 -23.16 -26.87
N LEU A 346 1.55 -21.86 -27.23
CA LEU A 346 1.80 -21.38 -28.59
C LEU A 346 3.29 -21.18 -28.89
N ILE A 347 4.17 -21.34 -27.89
CA ILE A 347 5.62 -21.30 -28.05
C ILE A 347 6.08 -22.74 -28.32
N GLU A 348 6.97 -22.88 -29.31
CA GLU A 348 7.61 -24.15 -29.62
C GLU A 348 8.83 -24.34 -28.72
N PHE A 349 8.80 -25.37 -27.87
CA PHE A 349 9.87 -25.73 -26.95
C PHE A 349 10.61 -26.96 -27.43
N GLU A 350 11.93 -26.85 -27.58
CA GLU A 350 12.80 -27.93 -28.04
C GLU A 350 13.92 -28.23 -27.02
N PRO A 351 14.28 -29.51 -26.78
CA PRO A 351 13.65 -30.71 -27.31
C PRO A 351 12.27 -30.93 -26.67
N ARG A 352 11.27 -31.21 -27.51
CA ARG A 352 9.88 -31.38 -27.07
C ARG A 352 9.68 -32.44 -25.97
N SER A 353 10.56 -33.45 -25.92
CA SER A 353 10.54 -34.54 -24.94
C SER A 353 10.63 -34.06 -23.49
N LEU A 354 11.35 -32.97 -23.22
CA LEU A 354 11.48 -32.42 -21.86
C LEU A 354 10.23 -31.68 -21.38
N PHE A 355 9.29 -31.38 -22.28
CA PHE A 355 8.14 -30.50 -22.02
C PHE A 355 6.78 -31.19 -22.18
N VAL A 356 6.73 -32.52 -22.38
CA VAL A 356 5.49 -33.26 -22.66
C VAL A 356 4.43 -33.03 -21.57
N ASP A 357 4.79 -33.20 -20.30
CA ASP A 357 3.86 -33.01 -19.18
C ASP A 357 3.47 -31.54 -19.01
N LYS A 358 4.37 -30.60 -19.28
CA LYS A 358 4.07 -29.16 -19.27
C LYS A 358 3.08 -28.79 -20.37
N TYR A 359 3.25 -29.30 -21.59
CA TYR A 359 2.30 -29.10 -22.67
C TYR A 359 0.92 -29.68 -22.36
N ARG A 360 0.87 -30.85 -21.71
CA ARG A 360 -0.40 -31.43 -21.24
C ARG A 360 -1.06 -30.51 -20.22
N ALA A 361 -0.33 -30.06 -19.21
CA ALA A 361 -0.82 -29.15 -18.19
C ALA A 361 -1.32 -27.83 -18.80
N TRP A 362 -0.55 -27.20 -19.69
CA TRP A 362 -0.92 -25.92 -20.27
C TRP A 362 -2.21 -25.96 -21.11
N ARG A 363 -2.50 -27.10 -21.75
CA ARG A 363 -3.74 -27.28 -22.52
C ARG A 363 -4.96 -27.53 -21.65
N GLN A 364 -4.76 -28.12 -20.47
CA GLN A 364 -5.84 -28.55 -19.59
C GLN A 364 -6.12 -27.56 -18.46
N LEU A 365 -5.18 -26.64 -18.19
CA LEU A 365 -5.35 -25.64 -17.14
C LEU A 365 -6.58 -24.77 -17.41
N HIS A 366 -7.52 -24.79 -16.47
CA HIS A 366 -8.73 -23.98 -16.52
C HIS A 366 -8.42 -22.50 -16.22
N TYR A 367 -9.21 -21.62 -16.81
CA TYR A 367 -9.18 -20.18 -16.54
C TYR A 367 -10.62 -19.69 -16.49
N ASP A 368 -10.98 -19.07 -15.37
CA ASP A 368 -12.29 -18.45 -15.21
C ASP A 368 -12.42 -17.22 -16.10
N CYS A 369 -13.62 -17.01 -16.60
CA CYS A 369 -13.97 -15.78 -17.29
C CYS A 369 -14.20 -14.67 -16.26
N ALA A 370 -13.52 -13.53 -16.42
CA ALA A 370 -13.75 -12.35 -15.59
C ALA A 370 -14.01 -11.13 -16.48
N THR A 371 -15.17 -10.50 -16.29
CA THR A 371 -15.59 -9.32 -17.05
C THR A 371 -15.86 -8.18 -16.08
N LYS A 372 -15.27 -7.02 -16.33
CA LYS A 372 -15.57 -5.78 -15.60
C LYS A 372 -16.27 -4.80 -16.54
N ILE A 373 -17.40 -4.26 -16.11
CA ILE A 373 -18.12 -3.20 -16.80
C ILE A 373 -17.93 -1.93 -16.00
N ALA A 374 -17.27 -0.93 -16.59
CA ALA A 374 -17.02 0.35 -15.95
C ALA A 374 -18.00 1.41 -16.48
N HIS A 375 -18.64 2.14 -15.56
CA HIS A 375 -19.48 3.28 -15.87
C HIS A 375 -18.87 4.54 -15.25
N SER A 376 -18.80 5.61 -16.04
CA SER A 376 -18.45 6.93 -15.52
C SER A 376 -19.73 7.74 -15.32
N PHE A 377 -19.87 8.32 -14.13
CA PHE A 377 -21.03 9.15 -13.78
C PHE A 377 -20.55 10.55 -13.40
N SER A 378 -21.26 11.56 -13.88
CA SER A 378 -21.00 12.97 -13.49
C SER A 378 -21.42 13.26 -12.04
N ARG A 379 -22.26 12.41 -11.45
CA ARG A 379 -22.71 12.48 -10.06
C ARG A 379 -22.63 11.10 -9.41
N SER A 380 -22.05 11.04 -8.21
CA SER A 380 -22.02 9.84 -7.36
C SER A 380 -23.35 9.64 -6.63
N PHE A 381 -24.40 9.17 -7.34
CA PHE A 381 -25.76 9.02 -6.78
C PHE A 381 -25.81 8.06 -5.57
N TRP A 382 -24.92 7.07 -5.49
CA TRP A 382 -24.81 6.17 -4.33
C TRP A 382 -24.48 6.89 -3.02
N ARG A 383 -23.90 8.10 -3.08
CA ARG A 383 -23.66 8.92 -1.89
C ARG A 383 -24.95 9.51 -1.31
N ASP A 384 -26.02 9.63 -2.09
CA ASP A 384 -27.32 10.08 -1.59
C ASP A 384 -27.92 9.04 -0.61
N GLU A 385 -27.49 7.78 -0.72
CA GLU A 385 -27.84 6.66 0.15
C GLU A 385 -26.80 6.40 1.25
N ASN A 386 -25.84 7.32 1.44
CA ASN A 386 -24.70 7.20 2.38
C ASN A 386 -23.80 5.97 2.13
N ILE A 387 -23.71 5.51 0.89
CA ILE A 387 -22.81 4.39 0.53
C ILE A 387 -21.46 4.95 0.10
N GLN A 388 -20.38 4.46 0.74
CA GLN A 388 -18.99 4.81 0.43
C GLN A 388 -18.17 3.52 0.44
N GLY A 389 -17.51 3.22 -0.69
CA GLY A 389 -16.73 1.99 -0.83
C GLY A 389 -17.55 0.70 -0.78
N GLY A 390 -16.85 -0.42 -0.78
CA GLY A 390 -17.43 -1.76 -0.62
C GLY A 390 -18.07 -2.34 -1.88
N TYR A 391 -18.98 -3.29 -1.67
CA TYR A 391 -19.64 -4.06 -2.71
C TYR A 391 -21.14 -4.17 -2.48
N SER A 392 -21.91 -4.13 -3.57
CA SER A 392 -23.29 -4.61 -3.60
C SER A 392 -23.34 -5.93 -4.36
N ILE A 393 -23.98 -6.95 -3.77
CA ILE A 393 -24.08 -8.30 -4.34
C ILE A 393 -25.53 -8.56 -4.75
N THR A 394 -25.74 -9.14 -5.92
CA THR A 394 -27.06 -9.43 -6.48
C THR A 394 -27.01 -10.68 -7.37
N ASP A 395 -28.13 -11.37 -7.49
CA ASP A 395 -28.33 -12.49 -8.41
C ASP A 395 -28.58 -12.04 -9.87
N LEU A 396 -28.76 -10.73 -10.10
CA LEU A 396 -28.80 -10.15 -11.44
C LEU A 396 -27.47 -10.34 -12.19
N PRO A 397 -27.45 -10.23 -13.53
CA PRO A 397 -26.24 -10.45 -14.34
C PRO A 397 -25.02 -9.60 -13.95
N ILE A 398 -25.21 -8.47 -13.27
CA ILE A 398 -24.11 -7.63 -12.76
C ILE A 398 -23.34 -8.29 -11.62
N ARG A 399 -23.96 -9.22 -10.89
CA ARG A 399 -23.42 -10.06 -9.79
C ARG A 399 -22.84 -9.31 -8.60
N ALA A 400 -21.76 -8.57 -8.81
CA ALA A 400 -21.09 -7.78 -7.80
C ALA A 400 -20.75 -6.40 -8.37
N GLN A 401 -21.27 -5.36 -7.74
CA GLN A 401 -20.95 -3.98 -8.04
C GLN A 401 -19.93 -3.48 -7.01
N GLN A 402 -18.71 -3.19 -7.45
CA GLN A 402 -17.72 -2.50 -6.63
C GLN A 402 -18.02 -1.01 -6.61
N ILE A 403 -18.13 -0.43 -5.42
CA ILE A 403 -18.38 1.00 -5.24
C ILE A 403 -17.05 1.68 -4.92
N PRO A 404 -16.67 2.75 -5.63
CA PRO A 404 -15.44 3.47 -5.35
C PRO A 404 -15.43 4.00 -3.92
N ASP A 405 -14.37 3.68 -3.17
CA ASP A 405 -14.19 4.12 -1.78
C ASP A 405 -14.00 5.63 -1.70
N GLN A 406 -13.11 6.17 -2.53
CA GLN A 406 -12.87 7.61 -2.57
C GLN A 406 -12.45 8.05 -3.98
N SER A 407 -13.30 8.84 -4.65
CA SER A 407 -12.88 9.65 -5.78
C SER A 407 -12.17 10.90 -5.25
N ARG A 408 -10.97 10.72 -4.70
CA ARG A 408 -10.09 11.86 -4.38
C ARG A 408 -9.48 12.36 -5.68
N MET A 409 -9.60 13.65 -5.93
CA MET A 409 -8.86 14.32 -6.99
C MET A 409 -7.40 14.45 -6.56
N HIS A 410 -6.51 14.04 -7.44
CA HIS A 410 -5.08 14.27 -7.31
C HIS A 410 -4.72 15.54 -8.08
N ILE A 411 -4.16 16.51 -7.38
CA ILE A 411 -3.72 17.79 -7.96
C ILE A 411 -2.20 17.78 -7.91
N THR A 412 -1.55 17.84 -9.06
CA THR A 412 -0.09 17.90 -9.15
C THR A 412 0.35 19.33 -9.43
N THR A 413 1.28 19.82 -8.62
CA THR A 413 1.93 21.13 -8.79
C THR A 413 3.44 20.95 -8.91
N ASP A 414 4.14 22.01 -9.30
CA ASP A 414 5.61 22.11 -9.27
C ASP A 414 6.20 21.98 -7.85
N ARG A 415 5.38 22.19 -6.81
CA ARG A 415 5.77 22.12 -5.38
C ARG A 415 5.33 20.84 -4.67
N GLY A 416 4.65 19.94 -5.36
CA GLY A 416 4.18 18.66 -4.80
C GLY A 416 2.76 18.31 -5.21
N SER A 417 2.29 17.20 -4.66
CA SER A 417 0.96 16.66 -4.96
C SER A 417 0.03 16.84 -3.75
N LEU A 418 -1.18 17.33 -4.03
CA LEU A 418 -2.24 17.49 -3.05
C LEU A 418 -3.40 16.55 -3.40
N THR A 419 -4.11 16.10 -2.38
CA THR A 419 -5.27 15.23 -2.54
C THR A 419 -6.49 15.86 -1.89
N ALA A 420 -7.60 15.91 -2.60
CA ALA A 420 -8.84 16.51 -2.10
C ALA A 420 -10.07 15.83 -2.68
N GLU A 421 -11.17 15.80 -1.94
CA GLU A 421 -12.45 15.30 -2.45
C GLU A 421 -13.13 16.31 -3.38
N LYS A 422 -12.92 17.61 -3.15
CA LYS A 422 -13.52 18.72 -3.89
C LYS A 422 -12.51 19.88 -4.00
N ILE A 423 -12.51 20.53 -5.18
CA ILE A 423 -11.83 21.79 -5.44
C ILE A 423 -12.90 22.85 -5.54
N ILE A 424 -12.73 23.91 -4.77
CA ILE A 424 -13.59 25.10 -4.80
C ILE A 424 -12.82 26.18 -5.55
N PHE A 425 -13.40 26.70 -6.62
CA PHE A 425 -12.83 27.79 -7.39
C PHE A 425 -13.36 29.13 -6.88
N LEU A 426 -12.46 30.03 -6.50
CA LEU A 426 -12.79 31.41 -6.17
C LEU A 426 -12.58 32.28 -7.41
N PRO A 427 -13.65 32.83 -8.02
CA PRO A 427 -13.51 33.61 -9.24
C PRO A 427 -12.87 34.99 -8.95
N GLY A 428 -11.81 35.31 -9.69
CA GLY A 428 -11.17 36.64 -9.86
C GLY A 428 -11.20 37.15 -11.31
N ALA A 429 -10.57 38.30 -11.62
CA ALA A 429 -10.53 38.91 -12.97
C ALA A 429 -10.03 37.92 -14.02
N PHE A 430 -9.01 37.18 -13.61
CA PHE A 430 -8.25 36.28 -14.46
C PHE A 430 -8.81 34.85 -14.44
N THR A 431 -10.01 34.61 -13.88
CA THR A 431 -10.63 33.28 -13.83
C THR A 431 -10.69 32.62 -15.20
N LYS A 432 -11.03 33.39 -16.24
CA LYS A 432 -11.12 32.87 -17.61
C LYS A 432 -9.75 32.37 -18.11
N THR A 433 -8.70 33.15 -17.86
CA THR A 433 -7.31 32.79 -18.19
C THR A 433 -6.86 31.57 -17.39
N MET A 434 -7.09 31.55 -16.08
CA MET A 434 -6.77 30.41 -15.22
C MET A 434 -7.46 29.13 -15.72
N MET A 435 -8.75 29.19 -15.99
CA MET A 435 -9.53 28.02 -16.43
C MET A 435 -9.11 27.53 -17.81
N SER A 436 -8.72 28.43 -18.72
CA SER A 436 -8.17 28.04 -20.02
C SER A 436 -6.86 27.25 -19.91
N THR A 437 -6.01 27.53 -18.91
CA THR A 437 -4.81 26.70 -18.66
C THR A 437 -5.14 25.28 -18.20
N LEU A 438 -6.33 25.09 -17.62
CA LEU A 438 -6.89 23.80 -17.26
C LEU A 438 -7.73 23.16 -18.38
N GLY A 439 -7.76 23.77 -19.58
CA GLY A 439 -8.57 23.30 -20.72
C GLY A 439 -10.08 23.58 -20.60
N LEU A 440 -10.48 24.41 -19.63
CA LEU A 440 -11.88 24.77 -19.39
C LEU A 440 -12.18 26.15 -19.97
N ASN A 441 -13.29 26.27 -20.71
CA ASN A 441 -13.73 27.55 -21.27
C ASN A 441 -14.98 28.03 -20.53
N LEU A 442 -14.87 29.14 -19.81
CA LEU A 442 -15.97 29.72 -19.04
C LEU A 442 -16.49 31.00 -19.72
N SER A 443 -17.82 31.09 -19.82
CA SER A 443 -18.53 32.30 -20.24
C SER A 443 -18.79 33.19 -19.03
N ILE A 444 -17.86 34.11 -18.75
CA ILE A 444 -17.95 35.09 -17.66
C ILE A 444 -17.88 36.49 -18.27
N ASN A 445 -18.74 37.39 -17.81
CA ASN A 445 -18.68 38.81 -18.12
C ASN A 445 -17.78 39.52 -17.10
N LEU A 446 -16.78 40.26 -17.57
CA LEU A 446 -15.96 41.13 -16.73
C LEU A 446 -16.51 42.55 -16.79
N TYR A 447 -16.50 43.25 -15.66
CA TYR A 447 -16.98 44.62 -15.54
C TYR A 447 -15.87 45.51 -15.00
N GLU A 448 -15.61 46.63 -15.68
CA GLU A 448 -14.75 47.69 -15.15
C GLU A 448 -15.53 48.51 -14.12
N LEU A 449 -14.97 48.69 -12.93
CA LEU A 449 -15.68 49.28 -11.79
C LEU A 449 -14.80 50.33 -11.09
N PRO A 450 -15.16 51.63 -11.12
CA PRO A 450 -14.38 52.65 -10.41
C PRO A 450 -14.35 52.31 -8.92
N SER A 451 -13.16 52.04 -8.40
CA SER A 451 -12.98 51.41 -7.10
C SER A 451 -13.13 52.36 -5.93
N ALA A 452 -12.78 53.63 -6.15
CA ALA A 452 -12.93 54.67 -5.17
C ALA A 452 -12.67 56.03 -5.81
N VAL A 453 -13.31 57.07 -5.31
CA VAL A 453 -12.86 58.44 -5.54
C VAL A 453 -12.45 59.05 -4.21
N HIS A 454 -11.24 59.59 -4.20
CA HIS A 454 -10.62 60.22 -3.06
C HIS A 454 -10.75 61.73 -3.19
N PHE A 455 -11.30 62.36 -2.16
CA PHE A 455 -11.41 63.82 -2.08
C PHE A 455 -10.59 64.34 -0.92
N TYR A 456 -9.91 65.48 -1.10
CA TYR A 456 -9.24 66.15 0.01
C TYR A 456 -10.28 66.64 1.03
N ARG A 457 -9.99 66.49 2.32
CA ARG A 457 -10.82 67.06 3.39
C ARG A 457 -10.60 68.58 3.46
N SER A 458 -11.69 69.33 3.62
CA SER A 458 -11.62 70.78 3.92
C SER A 458 -10.96 71.01 5.29
N GLN A 459 -10.16 72.07 5.44
CA GLN A 459 -9.47 72.40 6.70
C GLN A 459 -10.41 72.59 7.92
N SER A 460 -11.72 72.71 7.71
CA SER A 460 -12.73 72.87 8.77
C SER A 460 -13.31 71.54 9.32
N SER A 461 -12.91 70.37 8.82
CA SER A 461 -13.62 69.10 9.08
C SER A 461 -12.84 68.07 9.91
N SER A 462 -12.12 68.48 10.96
CA SER A 462 -11.26 67.58 11.75
C SER A 462 -12.01 66.53 12.60
N ASN A 463 -13.34 66.64 12.76
CA ASN A 463 -14.15 65.76 13.63
C ASN A 463 -15.33 65.06 12.92
N LEU A 464 -15.25 64.81 11.61
CA LEU A 464 -16.33 64.13 10.90
C LEU A 464 -16.27 62.60 11.08
N THR A 465 -17.20 62.07 11.88
CA THR A 465 -17.62 60.66 11.87
C THR A 465 -18.68 60.48 10.79
N VAL A 466 -18.25 60.21 9.56
CA VAL A 466 -19.17 59.73 8.52
C VAL A 466 -19.49 58.27 8.84
N SER A 467 -20.76 57.92 9.04
CA SER A 467 -21.17 56.53 9.23
C SER A 467 -20.72 55.72 8.02
N THR A 468 -20.05 54.59 8.26
CA THR A 468 -19.49 53.68 7.24
C THR A 468 -20.55 53.17 6.24
N TRP A 469 -21.84 53.30 6.56
CA TRP A 469 -22.95 52.84 5.71
C TRP A 469 -24.16 53.78 5.83
N SER A 470 -24.48 54.54 4.77
CA SER A 470 -25.77 55.25 4.65
C SER A 470 -26.52 54.70 3.45
N PHE A 471 -27.68 54.09 3.69
CA PHE A 471 -28.55 53.55 2.64
C PHE A 471 -29.79 54.43 2.49
N THR A 472 -30.02 55.01 1.31
CA THR A 472 -31.32 55.60 0.96
C THR A 472 -32.11 54.67 0.05
N SER A 473 -33.44 54.70 0.19
CA SER A 473 -34.36 53.73 -0.42
C SER A 473 -34.47 53.85 -1.94
N THR A 474 -34.46 52.68 -2.59
CA THR A 474 -35.00 52.28 -3.90
C THR A 474 -34.77 53.25 -5.09
N ASN A 475 -33.84 52.86 -5.96
CA ASN A 475 -33.56 53.38 -7.31
C ASN A 475 -32.65 54.63 -7.45
N SER A 476 -31.72 54.86 -6.53
CA SER A 476 -30.59 55.78 -6.77
C SER A 476 -29.27 55.07 -6.48
N ASP A 477 -28.21 55.41 -7.22
CA ASP A 477 -26.86 54.90 -7.00
C ASP A 477 -26.45 55.18 -5.54
N HIS A 478 -25.92 54.17 -4.84
CA HIS A 478 -25.56 54.28 -3.42
C HIS A 478 -24.08 54.67 -3.29
N TYR A 479 -23.67 55.40 -2.25
CA TYR A 479 -22.26 55.74 -2.04
C TYR A 479 -21.81 55.29 -0.65
N ALA A 480 -20.79 54.42 -0.57
CA ALA A 480 -20.20 53.99 0.70
C ALA A 480 -18.94 54.81 0.97
N GLY A 481 -18.86 55.46 2.14
CA GLY A 481 -17.67 56.19 2.57
C GLY A 481 -16.82 55.31 3.48
N PHE A 482 -15.60 54.96 3.05
CA PHE A 482 -14.63 54.28 3.90
C PHE A 482 -13.65 55.31 4.46
N PRO A 483 -13.66 55.63 5.77
CA PRO A 483 -12.59 56.40 6.37
C PRO A 483 -11.37 55.48 6.56
N GLN A 484 -10.61 55.18 5.50
CA GLN A 484 -9.31 54.54 5.67
C GLN A 484 -8.23 55.58 6.00
N ASP A 485 -7.29 55.12 6.81
CA ASP A 485 -6.35 55.82 7.68
C ASP A 485 -5.21 56.58 6.95
N GLN A 486 -5.56 57.43 5.98
CA GLN A 486 -4.65 58.46 5.47
C GLN A 486 -5.28 59.84 5.67
N SER A 487 -4.75 60.58 6.63
CA SER A 487 -5.33 61.73 7.35
C SER A 487 -5.94 62.87 6.51
N ASN A 488 -5.79 62.88 5.19
CA ASN A 488 -6.12 64.03 4.34
C ASN A 488 -7.23 63.74 3.31
N TYR A 489 -7.68 62.49 3.16
CA TYR A 489 -8.64 62.11 2.11
C TYR A 489 -9.93 61.47 2.67
N LEU A 490 -11.00 61.56 1.89
CA LEU A 490 -12.23 60.80 2.05
C LEU A 490 -12.40 59.89 0.83
N ARG A 491 -12.42 58.57 1.05
CA ARG A 491 -12.67 57.56 0.02
C ARG A 491 -14.17 57.31 -0.09
N ILE A 492 -14.71 57.49 -1.29
CA ILE A 492 -16.12 57.26 -1.61
C ILE A 492 -16.21 56.25 -2.74
N GLU A 493 -16.94 55.16 -2.51
CA GLU A 493 -17.15 54.11 -3.51
C GLU A 493 -18.54 54.26 -4.15
N PRO A 494 -18.63 54.38 -5.48
CA PRO A 494 -19.90 54.42 -6.20
C PRO A 494 -20.50 53.01 -6.31
N ARG A 495 -21.72 52.82 -5.83
CA ARG A 495 -22.50 51.60 -6.02
C ARG A 495 -23.37 51.75 -7.26
N ILE A 496 -22.93 51.12 -8.33
CA ILE A 496 -23.44 51.31 -9.69
C ILE A 496 -24.45 50.22 -10.04
N ASN A 497 -25.50 50.57 -10.79
CA ASN A 497 -26.44 49.60 -11.33
C ASN A 497 -25.77 48.73 -12.42
N PRO A 498 -25.77 47.39 -12.30
CA PRO A 498 -25.14 46.48 -13.27
C PRO A 498 -25.60 46.64 -14.72
N THR A 499 -26.83 47.12 -14.95
CA THR A 499 -27.36 47.33 -16.31
C THR A 499 -26.75 48.52 -17.05
N THR A 500 -25.99 49.36 -16.35
CA THR A 500 -25.33 50.55 -16.93
C THR A 500 -23.83 50.34 -17.17
N MET A 501 -23.27 49.20 -16.77
CA MET A 501 -21.83 48.92 -16.91
C MET A 501 -21.48 48.26 -18.24
N GLN A 502 -20.39 48.72 -18.84
CA GLN A 502 -19.82 48.07 -20.03
C GLN A 502 -19.00 46.85 -19.61
N THR A 503 -19.12 45.77 -20.38
CA THR A 503 -18.30 44.57 -20.19
C THR A 503 -16.97 44.72 -20.91
N ILE A 504 -15.89 44.32 -20.27
CA ILE A 504 -14.55 44.22 -20.88
C ILE A 504 -14.23 42.76 -21.24
N ASN A 505 -13.36 42.55 -22.23
CA ASN A 505 -13.00 41.19 -22.68
C ASN A 505 -11.83 40.61 -21.88
N SER A 506 -10.91 41.46 -21.44
CA SER A 506 -9.74 41.13 -20.62
C SER A 506 -9.60 42.13 -19.47
N PRO A 507 -9.11 41.71 -18.29
CA PRO A 507 -8.70 42.64 -17.23
C PRO A 507 -7.57 43.58 -17.68
N LEU A 508 -6.86 43.29 -18.77
CA LEU A 508 -5.85 44.17 -19.34
C LEU A 508 -6.44 45.29 -20.23
N ASP A 509 -7.73 45.23 -20.56
CA ASP A 509 -8.41 46.21 -21.43
C ASP A 509 -8.90 47.44 -20.64
N LEU A 510 -8.40 47.65 -19.42
CA LEU A 510 -8.79 48.74 -18.54
C LEU A 510 -8.60 50.09 -19.23
N THR A 511 -9.65 50.92 -19.22
CA THR A 511 -9.60 52.25 -19.81
C THR A 511 -8.85 53.23 -18.91
N ASN A 512 -8.71 52.91 -17.62
CA ASN A 512 -8.15 53.79 -16.58
C ASN A 512 -8.84 55.17 -16.57
N LYS A 513 -10.10 55.24 -17.00
CA LYS A 513 -10.96 56.43 -16.89
C LYS A 513 -12.31 56.04 -16.29
N PRO A 514 -12.85 56.80 -15.32
CA PRO A 514 -14.16 56.49 -14.77
C PRO A 514 -15.22 56.80 -15.84
N ASP A 515 -16.32 56.04 -15.83
CA ASP A 515 -17.49 56.41 -16.62
C ASP A 515 -17.93 57.82 -16.23
N GLN A 516 -17.98 58.72 -17.22
CA GLN A 516 -18.26 60.14 -16.99
C GLN A 516 -19.65 60.35 -16.39
N GLN A 517 -20.65 59.55 -16.74
CA GLN A 517 -22.00 59.68 -16.16
C GLN A 517 -22.03 59.24 -14.69
N ILE A 518 -21.23 58.25 -14.32
CA ILE A 518 -21.11 57.81 -12.93
C ILE A 518 -20.37 58.88 -12.11
N LEU A 519 -19.28 59.42 -12.66
CA LEU A 519 -18.52 60.49 -12.03
C LEU A 519 -19.39 61.74 -11.83
N ASP A 520 -20.13 62.17 -12.85
CA ASP A 520 -21.00 63.36 -12.78
C ASP A 520 -22.11 63.19 -11.72
N ARG A 521 -22.73 62.01 -11.67
CA ARG A 521 -23.74 61.68 -10.64
C ARG A 521 -23.16 61.69 -9.24
N MET A 522 -21.97 61.13 -9.07
CA MET A 522 -21.29 61.09 -7.79
C MET A 522 -20.86 62.49 -7.34
N LEU A 523 -20.25 63.29 -8.21
CA LEU A 523 -19.91 64.68 -7.93
C LEU A 523 -21.15 65.51 -7.58
N THR A 524 -22.27 65.25 -8.24
CA THR A 524 -23.56 65.88 -7.90
C THR A 524 -24.03 65.49 -6.49
N TRP A 525 -24.01 64.20 -6.15
CA TRP A 525 -24.41 63.74 -4.82
C TRP A 525 -23.50 64.28 -3.72
N ILE A 526 -22.18 64.22 -3.92
CA ILE A 526 -21.20 64.75 -2.97
C ILE A 526 -21.37 66.27 -2.82
N GLY A 527 -21.59 67.00 -3.92
CA GLY A 527 -21.89 68.43 -3.87
C GLY A 527 -23.15 68.75 -3.05
N GLN A 528 -24.17 67.89 -3.12
CA GLN A 528 -25.41 68.07 -2.37
C GLN A 528 -25.30 67.69 -0.89
N HIS A 529 -24.47 66.70 -0.55
CA HIS A 529 -24.48 66.08 0.79
C HIS A 529 -23.20 66.32 1.61
N LEU A 530 -22.07 66.63 0.96
CA LEU A 530 -20.73 66.68 1.57
C LEU A 530 -19.90 67.90 1.13
N SER A 531 -20.49 68.89 0.44
CA SER A 531 -19.78 70.07 -0.11
C SER A 531 -19.06 70.94 0.93
N GLN A 532 -19.43 70.86 2.20
CA GLN A 532 -18.74 71.57 3.30
C GLN A 532 -17.56 70.77 3.89
N THR A 533 -17.43 69.50 3.50
CA THR A 533 -16.51 68.52 4.08
C THR A 533 -15.35 68.19 3.15
N VAL A 534 -15.59 68.20 1.84
CA VAL A 534 -14.60 67.78 0.83
C VAL A 534 -14.37 68.84 -0.23
N ASP A 535 -13.13 68.94 -0.70
CA ASP A 535 -12.76 69.74 -1.86
C ASP A 535 -13.08 68.99 -3.16
N LEU A 536 -13.99 69.56 -3.94
CA LEU A 536 -14.47 69.00 -5.22
C LEU A 536 -13.59 69.39 -6.42
N THR A 537 -12.59 70.25 -6.24
CA THR A 537 -11.83 70.84 -7.36
C THR A 537 -10.73 69.91 -7.91
N ASN A 538 -10.26 68.93 -7.13
CA ASN A 538 -9.23 67.96 -7.52
C ASN A 538 -9.48 66.56 -6.90
N PRO A 539 -10.47 65.80 -7.37
CA PRO A 539 -10.64 64.41 -6.96
C PRO A 539 -9.48 63.54 -7.48
N ILE A 540 -8.91 62.70 -6.62
CA ILE A 540 -8.00 61.63 -7.04
C ILE A 540 -8.86 60.38 -7.28
N MET A 541 -8.83 59.88 -8.51
CA MET A 541 -9.66 58.76 -8.95
C MET A 541 -8.78 57.53 -9.21
N PRO A 542 -8.53 56.67 -8.22
CA PRO A 542 -8.10 55.32 -8.51
C PRO A 542 -9.25 54.57 -9.20
N ILE A 543 -8.92 53.84 -10.25
CA ILE A 543 -9.86 52.98 -10.96
C ILE A 543 -9.28 51.60 -10.84
N ASP A 544 -10.03 50.70 -10.21
CA ASP A 544 -9.71 49.28 -10.23
C ASP A 544 -10.74 48.55 -11.10
N THR A 545 -10.64 47.23 -11.12
CA THR A 545 -11.66 46.36 -11.73
C THR A 545 -12.29 45.62 -10.56
N MET A 546 -13.62 45.58 -10.41
CA MET A 546 -14.20 44.55 -9.51
C MET A 546 -14.32 43.24 -10.26
N LEU A 547 -13.16 42.63 -10.29
CA LEU A 547 -12.84 41.27 -9.90
C LEU A 547 -11.33 41.43 -9.83
N ASP A 548 -10.81 42.00 -8.75
CA ASP A 548 -9.46 42.56 -8.76
C ASP A 548 -8.40 41.46 -8.98
N SER A 549 -7.25 41.90 -9.49
CA SER A 549 -6.08 41.14 -9.92
C SER A 549 -4.89 41.43 -9.02
N MET A 550 -3.96 40.48 -8.89
CA MET A 550 -2.56 40.87 -8.69
C MET A 550 -1.75 40.68 -9.97
N LEU A 551 -0.71 41.50 -10.02
CA LEU A 551 0.27 41.71 -11.06
C LEU A 551 0.89 40.41 -11.59
N SER A 552 1.45 40.50 -12.79
CA SER A 552 1.87 39.40 -13.66
C SER A 552 2.91 38.41 -13.10
N ASP A 553 3.36 38.53 -11.85
CA ASP A 553 4.32 37.62 -11.24
C ASP A 553 4.08 37.51 -9.71
N LYS A 554 3.59 36.35 -9.26
CA LYS A 554 3.22 35.89 -7.88
C LYS A 554 1.73 36.13 -7.54
N GLY A 555 0.94 35.19 -7.01
CA GLY A 555 1.10 33.75 -6.79
C GLY A 555 -0.28 33.09 -6.59
N PHE A 556 -0.50 31.91 -7.15
CA PHE A 556 -1.75 31.16 -6.95
C PHE A 556 -1.90 30.72 -5.49
N ILE A 557 -3.10 30.83 -4.93
CA ILE A 557 -3.43 30.22 -3.63
C ILE A 557 -4.10 28.88 -3.91
N LEU A 558 -3.43 27.82 -3.48
CA LEU A 558 -3.89 26.45 -3.54
C LEU A 558 -3.68 25.86 -2.14
N ASP A 559 -4.73 25.82 -1.34
CA ASP A 559 -4.62 25.38 0.06
C ASP A 559 -5.90 24.71 0.57
N TYR A 560 -5.77 24.00 1.69
CA TYR A 560 -6.88 23.40 2.40
C TYR A 560 -7.71 24.46 3.12
N ILE A 561 -9.03 24.23 3.18
CA ILE A 561 -9.89 25.04 4.03
C ILE A 561 -9.58 24.68 5.50
N PRO A 562 -9.25 25.65 6.37
CA PRO A 562 -9.02 25.38 7.78
C PRO A 562 -10.21 24.65 8.42
N GLY A 563 -9.95 23.51 9.08
CA GLY A 563 -10.99 22.64 9.67
C GLY A 563 -11.71 21.71 8.68
N PHE A 564 -11.34 21.73 7.38
CA PHE A 564 -11.86 20.85 6.35
C PHE A 564 -10.73 20.36 5.42
N GLU A 565 -9.76 19.65 6.00
CA GLU A 565 -8.51 19.16 5.37
C GLU A 565 -8.70 18.20 4.18
N GLN A 566 -9.93 17.93 3.77
CA GLN A 566 -10.27 17.14 2.57
C GLN A 566 -10.76 18.02 1.40
N LYS A 567 -10.88 19.33 1.60
CA LYS A 567 -11.43 20.28 0.63
C LYS A 567 -10.44 21.39 0.37
N LEU A 568 -10.27 21.70 -0.90
CA LEU A 568 -9.18 22.54 -1.36
C LEU A 568 -9.75 23.76 -2.08
N VAL A 569 -9.18 24.92 -1.81
CA VAL A 569 -9.54 26.18 -2.45
C VAL A 569 -8.46 26.53 -3.45
N LEU A 570 -8.88 26.81 -4.68
CA LEU A 570 -8.06 27.38 -5.73
C LEU A 570 -8.60 28.77 -6.07
N GLY A 571 -7.78 29.79 -5.90
CA GLY A 571 -8.17 31.18 -6.13
C GLY A 571 -7.02 32.06 -6.62
N THR A 572 -7.41 33.22 -7.14
CA THR A 572 -6.51 34.35 -7.42
C THR A 572 -6.43 35.25 -6.18
N ASP A 573 -5.25 35.78 -5.87
CA ASP A 573 -4.89 36.52 -4.66
C ASP A 573 -5.41 37.97 -4.57
N SER A 574 -6.68 38.24 -4.88
CA SER A 574 -7.18 39.62 -4.84
C SER A 574 -7.56 40.08 -3.43
N TRP A 575 -7.27 41.34 -3.09
CA TRP A 575 -7.57 41.94 -1.77
C TRP A 575 -9.06 41.81 -1.39
N SER A 576 -9.96 42.00 -2.35
CA SER A 576 -11.40 41.83 -2.16
C SER A 576 -11.84 40.37 -2.06
N SER A 577 -11.18 39.42 -2.75
CA SER A 577 -11.52 37.99 -2.61
C SER A 577 -11.10 37.42 -1.26
N ILE A 578 -9.99 37.89 -0.68
CA ILE A 578 -9.50 37.46 0.65
C ILE A 578 -10.41 37.95 1.78
N GLN A 579 -10.90 39.19 1.74
CA GLN A 579 -11.74 39.75 2.82
C GLN A 579 -13.10 39.04 2.94
N TYR A 580 -13.68 38.61 1.81
CA TYR A 580 -14.93 37.85 1.82
C TYR A 580 -14.72 36.33 1.84
N MET A 581 -13.47 35.86 1.79
CA MET A 581 -13.14 34.43 1.70
C MET A 581 -13.74 33.59 2.82
N PRO A 582 -13.76 34.01 4.10
CA PRO A 582 -14.39 33.23 5.17
C PRO A 582 -15.91 33.11 4.99
N ALA A 583 -16.59 34.18 4.56
CA ALA A 583 -18.03 34.19 4.36
C ALA A 583 -18.45 33.43 3.09
N PHE A 584 -17.73 33.60 1.99
CA PHE A 584 -17.94 32.82 0.77
C PHE A 584 -17.57 31.35 0.98
N ALA A 585 -16.49 31.04 1.69
CA ALA A 585 -16.14 29.67 2.04
C ALA A 585 -17.23 29.02 2.91
N GLU A 586 -17.83 29.74 3.86
CA GLU A 586 -18.97 29.23 4.64
C GLU A 586 -20.21 28.99 3.76
N ILE A 587 -20.55 29.93 2.87
CA ILE A 587 -21.68 29.81 1.93
C ILE A 587 -21.46 28.63 0.97
N LEU A 588 -20.26 28.51 0.40
CA LEU A 588 -19.89 27.44 -0.53
C LEU A 588 -19.79 26.10 0.20
N ALA A 589 -19.26 26.05 1.42
CA ALA A 589 -19.27 24.86 2.25
C ALA A 589 -20.71 24.41 2.56
N ARG A 590 -21.61 25.35 2.89
CA ARG A 590 -23.04 25.06 3.10
C ARG A 590 -23.72 24.57 1.83
N LEU A 591 -23.52 25.23 0.69
CA LEU A 591 -24.06 24.80 -0.62
C LEU A 591 -23.57 23.40 -1.02
N VAL A 592 -22.33 23.06 -0.65
CA VAL A 592 -21.72 21.74 -0.85
C VAL A 592 -22.30 20.69 0.11
N LEU A 593 -22.65 21.07 1.35
CA LEU A 593 -23.28 20.19 2.34
C LEU A 593 -24.77 19.96 2.04
N THR A 594 -25.46 20.90 1.39
CA THR A 594 -26.90 20.84 1.11
C THR A 594 -27.26 20.43 -0.32
N ASN A 595 -26.31 19.87 -1.08
CA ASN A 595 -26.50 19.46 -2.48
C ASN A 595 -27.16 20.56 -3.36
N GLY A 596 -26.66 21.79 -3.24
CA GLY A 596 -26.98 22.87 -4.18
C GLY A 596 -28.18 23.74 -3.82
N SER A 597 -28.79 23.61 -2.63
CA SER A 597 -29.79 24.58 -2.15
C SER A 597 -29.36 25.23 -0.84
N SER A 598 -29.09 26.54 -0.87
CA SER A 598 -28.97 27.34 0.35
C SER A 598 -29.56 28.73 0.10
N THR A 599 -30.46 29.14 0.98
CA THR A 599 -30.91 30.53 1.10
C THR A 599 -30.11 31.20 2.22
N CYS A 600 -28.91 31.68 1.90
CA CYS A 600 -28.14 32.47 2.85
C CYS A 600 -28.59 33.93 2.77
N LYS A 601 -29.37 34.40 3.75
CA LYS A 601 -29.55 35.84 3.97
C LYS A 601 -28.35 36.34 4.76
N ILE A 602 -27.43 37.00 4.08
CA ILE A 602 -26.32 37.70 4.73
C ILE A 602 -26.93 38.90 5.47
N ASN A 603 -26.91 38.88 6.79
CA ASN A 603 -27.41 39.98 7.61
C ASN A 603 -26.30 41.04 7.74
N ASN A 604 -26.59 42.29 7.38
CA ASN A 604 -25.61 43.38 7.26
C ASN A 604 -24.78 43.63 8.53
N ASP A 605 -25.30 43.26 9.71
CA ASP A 605 -24.65 43.50 11.01
C ASP A 605 -23.35 42.70 11.22
N ARG A 606 -23.08 41.64 10.45
CA ARG A 606 -21.85 40.84 10.61
C ARG A 606 -20.62 41.45 9.95
N PHE A 607 -20.77 42.26 8.91
CA PHE A 607 -19.63 42.94 8.29
C PHE A 607 -19.05 44.04 9.17
N ALA A 608 -19.89 44.69 9.98
CA ALA A 608 -19.46 45.70 10.94
C ALA A 608 -18.51 45.15 12.02
N LYS A 609 -18.53 43.84 12.31
CA LYS A 609 -17.68 43.19 13.32
C LYS A 609 -16.36 42.63 12.80
N LEU A 610 -16.20 42.49 11.47
CA LEU A 610 -14.95 42.00 10.89
C LEU A 610 -13.90 43.10 10.75
N ASP A 611 -14.32 44.36 10.63
CA ASP A 611 -13.41 45.52 10.62
C ASP A 611 -12.86 45.87 12.01
N GLU A 612 -13.55 45.52 13.11
CA GLU A 612 -13.07 45.81 14.47
C GLU A 612 -11.85 44.97 14.88
N ASN A 613 -11.58 43.84 14.20
CA ASN A 613 -10.52 42.90 14.56
C ASN A 613 -9.28 42.96 13.65
N ASN A 614 -9.24 43.79 12.60
CA ASN A 614 -8.11 43.87 11.67
C ASN A 614 -7.00 44.87 12.09
N ASN A 615 -6.84 45.05 13.40
CA ASN A 615 -5.76 45.86 13.98
C ASN A 615 -4.51 45.05 14.37
N ASP A 616 -4.33 43.85 13.83
CA ASP A 616 -3.11 43.07 14.05
C ASP A 616 -2.30 42.94 12.76
N ASN A 617 -1.19 43.68 12.75
CA ASN A 617 0.00 43.34 11.98
C ASN A 617 0.40 41.88 12.31
N GLN A 618 0.27 40.95 11.37
CA GLN A 618 1.30 39.94 11.05
C GLN A 618 0.82 38.93 9.99
N HIS A 619 1.73 38.72 9.02
CA HIS A 619 1.86 37.67 8.00
C HIS A 619 1.05 37.75 6.71
#